data_AF-A0A9E1XS50-F1
#
_entry.id   AF-A0A9E1XS50-F1
#
_cell.length_a   1.000
_cell.length_b   1.000
_cell.length_c   1.000
_cell.angle_alpha   90.00
_cell.angle_beta   90.00
_cell.angle_gamma   90.00
#
_symmetry.space_group_name_H-M   'P 1'
#
loop_
_entity.id
_entity.type
_entity.pdbx_description
1 polymer ?
#
loop_
_entity_poly.entity_id
_entity_poly.type
_entity_poly.pdbx_seq_one_letter_code
_entity_poly.pdbx_strand_id
1 'polypeptide(L)'
;MIYQVLEYLRHYWGMLVGKTSTLADETSGAGISLDPRLLLGIIILLTICMASSFWAGSIAGSRRHPLLLHALIGAVAPIAYPATIMFTLDLQGAKEREQAKLDEEAAAEAEEAERVRLAEVMGRSPTPEDEDAGAEAESETFDEEYFKRISRNETGQLTGPWLISYNNQSVCALNIAECLDQVVVVEIETPGGDRQRIRIRYVLIEGCEHA
;
A
#
# COMPACT_ATOMS: atom_id res chain seq x y z
N MET A 1 -23.95 -20.01 -1.80
CA MET A 1 -23.56 -18.62 -2.10
C MET A 1 -23.56 -18.31 -3.60
N ILE A 2 -22.84 -19.07 -4.44
CA ILE A 2 -22.77 -18.82 -5.91
C ILE A 2 -24.16 -18.83 -6.60
N TYR A 3 -25.04 -19.76 -6.25
CA TYR A 3 -26.40 -19.84 -6.82
C TYR A 3 -27.26 -18.61 -6.53
N GLN A 4 -27.19 -18.06 -5.32
CA GLN A 4 -27.94 -16.84 -4.95
C GLN A 4 -27.43 -15.63 -5.73
N VAL A 5 -26.11 -15.51 -5.92
CA VAL A 5 -25.51 -14.41 -6.71
C VAL A 5 -25.97 -14.48 -8.17
N LEU A 6 -26.02 -15.69 -8.76
CA LEU A 6 -26.50 -15.87 -10.13
C LEU A 6 -27.98 -15.54 -10.30
N GLU A 7 -28.84 -15.90 -9.34
CA GLU A 7 -30.26 -15.52 -9.37
C GLU A 7 -30.45 -14.00 -9.27
N TYR A 8 -29.71 -13.34 -8.39
CA TYR A 8 -29.74 -11.88 -8.29
C TYR A 8 -29.30 -11.22 -9.59
N LEU A 9 -28.17 -11.65 -10.17
CA LEU A 9 -27.68 -11.13 -11.45
C LEU A 9 -28.69 -11.34 -12.58
N ARG A 10 -29.32 -12.52 -12.65
CA ARG A 10 -30.34 -12.82 -13.65
C ARG A 10 -31.59 -11.95 -13.47
N HIS A 11 -32.02 -11.70 -12.24
CA HIS A 11 -33.15 -10.82 -11.94
C HIS A 11 -32.87 -9.37 -12.38
N TYR A 12 -31.71 -8.83 -11.99
CA TYR A 12 -31.31 -7.48 -12.40
C TYR A 12 -31.13 -7.36 -13.92
N TRP A 13 -30.56 -8.38 -14.56
CA TRP A 13 -30.43 -8.42 -16.01
C TRP A 13 -31.79 -8.40 -16.70
N GLY A 14 -32.74 -9.23 -16.26
CA GLY A 14 -34.10 -9.24 -16.79
C GLY A 14 -34.80 -7.89 -16.62
N MET A 15 -34.62 -7.22 -15.48
CA MET A 15 -35.14 -5.88 -15.21
C MET A 15 -34.54 -4.83 -16.16
N LEU A 16 -33.22 -4.86 -16.38
CA LEU A 16 -32.54 -3.95 -17.29
C LEU A 16 -33.00 -4.15 -18.73
N VAL A 17 -33.01 -5.38 -19.21
CA VAL A 17 -33.46 -5.71 -20.57
C VAL A 17 -34.91 -5.29 -20.78
N GLY A 18 -35.80 -5.59 -19.82
CA GLY A 18 -37.21 -5.20 -19.89
C GLY A 18 -37.39 -3.68 -20.01
N LYS A 19 -36.64 -2.90 -19.23
CA LYS A 19 -36.68 -1.43 -19.34
C LYS A 19 -36.16 -0.92 -20.69
N THR A 20 -35.10 -1.54 -21.23
CA THR A 20 -34.56 -1.14 -22.54
C THR A 20 -35.51 -1.46 -23.69
N SER A 21 -36.27 -2.57 -23.62
CA SER A 21 -37.27 -2.89 -24.64
C SER A 21 -38.47 -1.94 -24.59
N THR A 22 -38.95 -1.57 -23.40
CA THR A 22 -40.05 -0.59 -23.28
C THR A 22 -39.65 0.75 -23.86
N LEU A 23 -38.43 1.20 -23.59
CA LEU A 23 -37.89 2.44 -24.16
C LEU A 23 -37.74 2.36 -25.69
N ALA A 24 -37.30 1.22 -26.22
CA ALA A 24 -37.19 0.99 -27.66
C ALA A 24 -38.56 1.01 -28.36
N ASP A 25 -39.57 0.40 -27.75
CA ASP A 25 -40.94 0.39 -28.27
C ASP A 25 -41.53 1.81 -28.25
N GLU A 26 -41.35 2.56 -27.15
CA GLU A 26 -41.78 3.96 -27.03
C GLU A 26 -41.07 4.88 -28.03
N THR A 27 -39.76 4.69 -28.28
CA THR A 27 -39.03 5.48 -29.30
C THR A 27 -39.47 5.13 -30.71
N SER A 28 -39.77 3.86 -30.99
CA SER A 28 -40.34 3.44 -32.28
C SER A 28 -41.74 4.03 -32.51
N GLY A 29 -42.57 4.06 -31.45
CA GLY A 29 -43.91 4.64 -31.47
C GLY A 29 -43.90 6.16 -31.64
N ALA A 30 -42.87 6.84 -31.15
CA ALA A 30 -42.65 8.27 -31.36
C ALA A 30 -42.14 8.62 -32.79
N GLY A 31 -41.90 7.61 -33.65
CA GLY A 31 -41.39 7.82 -35.01
C GLY A 31 -39.94 8.30 -35.06
N ILE A 32 -39.20 8.17 -33.95
CA ILE A 32 -37.79 8.58 -33.87
C ILE A 32 -36.94 7.46 -34.48
N SER A 33 -36.62 7.59 -35.76
CA SER A 33 -35.61 6.73 -36.39
C SER A 33 -34.22 7.11 -35.87
N LEU A 34 -33.62 6.26 -35.04
CA LEU A 34 -32.22 6.41 -34.62
C LEU A 34 -31.31 6.23 -35.83
N ASP A 35 -30.65 7.31 -36.26
CA ASP A 35 -29.60 7.25 -37.28
C ASP A 35 -28.44 6.39 -36.72
N PRO A 36 -28.07 5.27 -37.36
CA PRO A 36 -26.97 4.42 -36.93
C PRO A 36 -25.65 5.19 -36.77
N ARG A 37 -25.43 6.25 -37.56
CA ARG A 37 -24.23 7.10 -37.47
C ARG A 37 -24.24 7.96 -36.21
N LEU A 38 -25.40 8.52 -35.86
CA LEU A 38 -25.57 9.29 -34.63
C LEU A 38 -25.36 8.39 -33.41
N LEU A 39 -25.97 7.20 -33.41
CA LEU A 39 -25.80 6.22 -32.34
C LEU A 39 -24.32 5.84 -32.15
N LEU A 40 -23.62 5.53 -33.25
CA LEU A 40 -22.19 5.24 -33.23
C LEU A 40 -21.38 6.42 -32.66
N GLY A 41 -21.71 7.65 -33.07
CA GLY A 41 -21.08 8.87 -32.55
C GLY A 41 -21.26 9.03 -31.04
N ILE A 42 -22.46 8.78 -30.52
CA ILE A 42 -22.76 8.82 -29.08
C ILE A 42 -21.95 7.76 -28.33
N ILE A 43 -21.89 6.53 -28.84
CA ILE A 43 -21.12 5.43 -28.22
C ILE A 43 -19.64 5.80 -28.15
N ILE A 44 -19.06 6.33 -29.23
CA ILE A 44 -17.66 6.76 -29.26
C ILE A 44 -17.42 7.88 -28.25
N LEU A 45 -18.29 8.89 -28.23
CA LEU A 45 -18.19 10.01 -27.30
C LEU A 45 -18.23 9.55 -25.83
N LEU A 46 -19.20 8.71 -25.46
CA LEU A 46 -19.32 8.16 -24.11
C LEU A 46 -18.09 7.33 -23.72
N THR A 47 -17.57 6.55 -24.66
CA THR A 47 -16.36 5.74 -24.46
C THR A 47 -15.16 6.63 -24.14
N ILE A 48 -14.97 7.72 -24.90
CA ILE A 48 -13.90 8.70 -24.67
C ILE A 48 -14.06 9.38 -23.30
N CYS A 49 -15.28 9.79 -22.94
CA CYS A 49 -15.57 10.38 -21.63
C CYS A 49 -15.27 9.40 -20.48
N MET A 50 -15.67 8.13 -20.58
CA MET A 50 -15.35 7.11 -19.56
C MET A 50 -13.86 6.85 -19.45
N ALA A 51 -13.17 6.66 -20.58
CA ALA A 51 -11.72 6.45 -20.60
C ALA A 51 -10.98 7.62 -19.95
N SER A 52 -11.38 8.85 -20.27
CA SER A 52 -10.83 10.07 -19.67
C SER A 52 -11.10 10.16 -18.16
N SER A 53 -12.30 9.79 -17.72
CA SER A 53 -12.67 9.75 -16.28
C SER A 53 -11.78 8.79 -15.49
N PHE A 54 -11.60 7.57 -16.00
CA PHE A 54 -10.77 6.57 -15.34
C PHE A 54 -9.29 6.94 -15.35
N TRP A 55 -8.81 7.51 -16.45
CA TRP A 55 -7.43 7.98 -16.54
C TRP A 55 -7.16 9.10 -15.53
N ALA A 56 -8.04 10.10 -15.46
CA ALA A 56 -7.90 11.20 -14.52
C ALA A 56 -8.01 10.74 -13.05
N GLY A 57 -8.96 9.87 -12.76
CA GLY A 57 -9.13 9.26 -11.44
C GLY A 57 -7.91 8.45 -11.01
N SER A 58 -7.30 7.68 -11.92
CA SER A 58 -6.09 6.90 -11.64
C SER A 58 -4.90 7.79 -11.28
N ILE A 59 -4.66 8.88 -12.03
CA ILE A 59 -3.60 9.84 -11.72
C ILE A 59 -3.83 10.45 -10.33
N ALA A 60 -5.04 10.91 -10.05
CA ALA A 60 -5.38 11.51 -8.76
C ALA A 60 -5.21 10.53 -7.59
N GLY A 61 -5.67 9.29 -7.75
CA GLY A 61 -5.53 8.24 -6.74
C GLY A 61 -4.07 7.94 -6.43
N SER A 62 -3.21 7.87 -7.45
CA SER A 62 -1.76 7.67 -7.26
C SER A 62 -1.09 8.83 -6.50
N ARG A 63 -1.66 10.03 -6.58
CA ARG A 63 -1.16 11.26 -5.94
C ARG A 63 -1.90 11.60 -4.63
N ARG A 64 -2.73 10.67 -4.11
CA ARG A 64 -3.52 10.77 -2.87
C ARG A 64 -4.61 11.86 -2.86
N HIS A 65 -5.06 12.28 -4.04
CA HIS A 65 -6.18 13.23 -4.20
C HIS A 65 -7.53 12.48 -4.30
N PRO A 66 -8.68 13.15 -4.08
CA PRO A 66 -10.00 12.51 -4.11
C PRO A 66 -10.39 12.00 -5.52
N LEU A 67 -10.36 10.68 -5.70
CA LEU A 67 -10.56 9.99 -6.98
C LEU A 67 -11.84 10.38 -7.72
N LEU A 68 -12.97 10.49 -7.01
CA LEU A 68 -14.28 10.79 -7.60
C LEU A 68 -14.35 12.18 -8.24
N LEU A 69 -13.73 13.18 -7.62
CA LEU A 69 -13.72 14.55 -8.14
C LEU A 69 -12.99 14.60 -9.49
N HIS A 70 -11.78 14.04 -9.54
CA HIS A 70 -10.97 14.03 -10.76
C HIS A 70 -11.59 13.16 -11.86
N ALA A 71 -12.26 12.07 -11.50
CA ALA A 71 -13.01 11.26 -12.45
C ALA A 71 -14.17 12.04 -13.08
N LEU A 72 -14.97 12.77 -12.29
CA LEU A 72 -16.09 13.59 -12.80
C LEU A 72 -15.60 14.69 -13.73
N ILE A 73 -14.53 15.40 -13.35
CA ILE A 73 -13.97 16.45 -14.19
C ILE A 73 -13.38 15.86 -15.48
N GLY A 74 -12.74 14.69 -15.40
CA GLY A 74 -12.25 13.95 -16.55
C GLY A 74 -13.35 13.52 -17.52
N ALA A 75 -14.57 13.26 -17.03
CA ALA A 75 -15.74 12.96 -17.86
C ALA A 75 -16.21 14.18 -18.66
N VAL A 76 -16.25 15.35 -18.01
CA VAL A 76 -16.75 16.61 -18.57
C VAL A 76 -15.77 17.24 -19.56
N ALA A 77 -14.47 17.13 -19.27
CA ALA A 77 -13.40 17.68 -20.09
C ALA A 77 -12.49 16.55 -20.61
N PRO A 78 -13.00 15.71 -21.54
CA PRO A 78 -12.26 14.57 -22.03
C PRO A 78 -10.92 14.98 -22.65
N ILE A 79 -9.87 14.18 -22.42
CA ILE A 79 -8.51 14.37 -22.95
C ILE A 79 -7.76 15.57 -22.36
N ALA A 80 -8.34 16.78 -22.39
CA ALA A 80 -7.69 18.00 -21.92
C ALA A 80 -7.37 17.93 -20.43
N TYR A 81 -8.34 17.51 -19.61
CA TYR A 81 -8.17 17.44 -18.17
C TYR A 81 -7.10 16.42 -17.72
N PRO A 82 -7.21 15.10 -18.06
CA PRO A 82 -6.19 14.13 -17.66
C PRO A 82 -4.77 14.52 -18.14
N ALA A 83 -4.64 15.15 -19.32
CA ALA A 83 -3.35 15.63 -19.79
C ALA A 83 -2.78 16.75 -18.90
N THR A 84 -3.60 17.72 -18.49
CA THR A 84 -3.14 18.83 -17.64
C THR A 84 -2.74 18.37 -16.24
N ILE A 85 -3.57 17.54 -15.57
CA ILE A 85 -3.31 17.12 -14.19
C ILE A 85 -2.04 16.26 -14.08
N MET A 86 -1.63 15.60 -15.16
CA MET A 86 -0.39 14.84 -15.19
C MET A 86 0.83 15.71 -14.85
N PHE A 87 0.81 16.99 -15.23
CA PHE A 87 1.89 17.94 -14.96
C PHE A 87 1.65 18.83 -13.75
N THR A 88 0.40 19.13 -13.41
CA THR A 88 0.09 20.15 -12.39
C THR A 88 -0.21 19.59 -11.01
N LEU A 89 -0.60 18.32 -10.90
CA LEU A 89 -1.03 17.76 -9.62
C LEU A 89 0.18 17.25 -8.82
N ASP A 90 0.61 17.93 -7.76
CA ASP A 90 1.73 17.41 -6.94
C ASP A 90 1.28 16.26 -6.03
N LEU A 91 2.25 15.46 -5.58
CA LEU A 91 2.02 14.38 -4.62
C LEU A 91 1.66 14.99 -3.25
N GLN A 92 0.42 14.77 -2.81
CA GLN A 92 -0.04 15.31 -1.52
C GLN A 92 0.78 14.69 -0.38
N GLY A 93 1.34 15.53 0.50
CA GLY A 93 2.17 15.10 1.63
C GLY A 93 3.64 14.76 1.27
N ALA A 94 4.14 15.16 0.10
CA ALA A 94 5.59 15.13 -0.17
C ALA A 94 6.33 16.16 0.70
N LYS A 95 5.81 17.40 0.76
CA LYS A 95 6.38 18.47 1.59
C LYS A 95 6.35 18.17 3.09
N GLU A 96 5.26 17.56 3.57
CA GLU A 96 5.14 17.17 4.99
C GLU A 96 6.15 16.07 5.36
N ARG A 97 6.44 15.13 4.45
CA ARG A 97 7.48 14.11 4.67
C ARG A 97 8.88 14.69 4.58
N GLU A 98 9.10 15.65 3.70
CA GLU A 98 10.37 16.36 3.61
C GLU A 98 10.62 17.20 4.87
N GLN A 99 9.61 17.91 5.37
CA GLN A 99 9.70 18.63 6.65
C GLN A 99 9.90 17.69 7.84
N ALA A 100 9.14 16.58 7.91
CA ALA A 100 9.33 15.61 8.98
C ALA A 100 10.75 15.02 9.01
N LYS A 101 11.35 14.79 7.83
CA LYS A 101 12.75 14.36 7.75
C LYS A 101 13.73 15.43 8.21
N LEU A 102 13.53 16.68 7.81
CA LEU A 102 14.38 17.79 8.25
C LEU A 102 14.27 18.02 9.75
N ASP A 103 13.07 17.89 10.32
CA ASP A 103 12.85 18.02 11.76
C ASP A 103 13.47 16.85 12.54
N GLU A 104 13.45 15.62 11.99
CA GLU A 104 14.12 14.45 12.55
C GLU A 104 15.65 14.59 12.52
N GLU A 105 16.20 15.04 11.38
CA GLU A 105 17.65 15.33 11.24
C GLU A 105 18.08 16.45 12.20
N ALA A 106 17.29 17.52 12.33
CA ALA A 106 17.58 18.61 13.27
C ALA A 106 17.47 18.18 14.75
N ALA A 107 16.54 17.28 15.07
CA ALA A 107 16.41 16.72 16.41
C ALA A 107 17.61 15.80 16.74
N ALA A 108 18.05 14.98 15.79
CA ALA A 108 19.22 14.13 15.95
C ALA A 108 20.50 14.96 16.15
N GLU A 109 20.70 16.02 15.36
CA GLU A 109 21.85 16.93 15.52
C GLU A 109 21.83 17.64 16.88
N ALA A 110 20.65 18.03 17.38
CA ALA A 110 20.51 18.63 18.69
C ALA A 110 20.84 17.66 19.84
N GLU A 111 20.41 16.39 19.72
CA GLU A 111 20.74 15.34 20.70
C GLU A 111 22.25 15.04 20.71
N GLU A 112 22.87 14.92 19.54
CA GLU A 112 24.33 14.75 19.44
C GLU A 112 25.08 15.92 20.08
N ALA A 113 24.66 17.16 19.82
CA ALA A 113 25.27 18.34 20.42
C ALA A 113 25.11 18.39 21.95
N GLU A 114 23.98 17.93 22.50
CA GLU A 114 23.77 17.83 23.94
C GLU A 114 24.64 16.73 24.57
N ARG A 115 24.76 15.56 23.92
CA ARG A 115 25.67 14.49 24.34
C ARG A 115 27.12 14.95 24.40
N VAL A 116 27.58 15.67 23.38
CA VAL A 116 28.95 16.23 23.35
C VAL A 116 29.18 17.20 24.52
N ARG A 117 28.20 18.08 24.82
CA ARG A 117 28.28 19.00 25.97
C ARG A 117 28.31 18.27 27.31
N LEU A 118 27.50 17.23 27.47
CA LEU A 118 27.47 16.41 28.70
C LEU A 118 28.78 15.66 28.91
N ALA A 119 29.39 15.12 27.84
CA ALA A 119 30.69 14.46 27.89
C ALA A 119 31.82 15.44 28.33
N GLU A 120 31.81 16.66 27.79
CA GLU A 120 32.77 17.71 28.16
C GLU A 120 32.66 18.11 29.64
N VAL A 121 31.44 18.24 30.17
CA VAL A 121 31.19 18.58 31.59
C VAL A 121 31.58 17.43 32.53
N MET A 122 31.43 16.17 32.11
CA MET A 122 31.86 15.00 32.91
C MET A 122 33.37 14.73 32.85
N GLY A 123 34.15 15.55 32.12
CA GLY A 123 35.61 15.42 32.05
C GLY A 123 36.06 14.13 31.35
N ARG A 124 35.19 13.52 30.55
CA ARG A 124 35.47 12.32 29.76
C ARG A 124 35.60 12.74 28.31
N SER A 125 36.82 12.62 27.77
CA SER A 125 37.06 12.86 26.34
C SER A 125 36.13 11.95 25.54
N PRO A 126 35.39 12.45 24.54
CA PRO A 126 34.61 11.58 23.66
C PRO A 126 35.60 10.83 22.77
N THR A 127 36.10 9.70 23.26
CA THR A 127 36.70 8.68 22.41
C THR A 127 35.57 7.96 21.66
N PRO A 128 35.75 7.57 20.40
CA PRO A 128 34.76 6.79 19.64
C PRO A 128 34.41 5.43 20.28
N GLU A 129 35.08 5.07 21.38
CA GLU A 129 34.92 3.83 22.12
C GLU A 129 33.87 3.93 23.27
N ASP A 130 33.37 5.13 23.58
CA ASP A 130 32.28 5.28 24.58
C ASP A 130 30.87 5.11 23.98
N GLU A 131 30.75 4.82 22.67
CA GLU A 131 29.50 4.26 22.09
C GLU A 131 29.24 2.80 22.54
N ASP A 132 30.25 2.13 23.13
CA ASP A 132 30.20 0.68 23.40
C ASP A 132 30.12 0.31 24.89
N ALA A 133 30.02 1.29 25.80
CA ALA A 133 30.11 1.05 27.25
C ALA A 133 28.81 1.30 28.04
N GLY A 134 27.68 1.48 27.34
CA GLY A 134 26.36 1.69 27.94
C GLY A 134 25.23 0.82 27.38
N ALA A 135 25.53 -0.03 26.39
CA ALA A 135 24.58 -0.95 25.78
C ALA A 135 25.02 -2.41 26.02
N GLU A 136 24.91 -2.87 27.28
CA GLU A 136 24.66 -4.29 27.53
C GLU A 136 23.20 -4.65 27.17
N ALA A 137 22.79 -4.27 25.96
CA ALA A 137 21.73 -4.93 25.24
C ALA A 137 22.45 -5.48 24.02
N GLU A 138 22.74 -6.78 24.05
CA GLU A 138 23.23 -7.55 22.91
C GLU A 138 22.45 -7.09 21.68
N SER A 139 23.06 -6.26 20.83
CA SER A 139 22.49 -5.97 19.52
C SER A 139 22.64 -7.26 18.74
N GLU A 140 21.69 -8.17 18.92
CA GLU A 140 21.57 -9.40 18.15
C GLU A 140 21.55 -8.97 16.68
N THR A 141 22.67 -9.14 15.99
CA THR A 141 22.71 -8.95 14.54
C THR A 141 21.79 -10.00 13.93
N PHE A 142 20.59 -9.57 13.56
CA PHE A 142 19.55 -10.38 12.94
C PHE A 142 19.95 -10.75 11.51
N ASP A 143 20.89 -11.67 11.35
CA ASP A 143 21.42 -12.14 10.08
C ASP A 143 20.80 -13.48 9.62
N GLU A 144 21.19 -13.92 8.42
CA GLU A 144 20.69 -15.18 7.86
C GLU A 144 21.01 -16.39 8.75
N GLU A 145 22.18 -16.38 9.41
CA GLU A 145 22.63 -17.46 10.28
C GLU A 145 21.80 -17.56 11.56
N TYR A 146 21.45 -16.43 12.16
CA TYR A 146 20.54 -16.33 13.29
C TYR A 146 19.19 -16.97 12.96
N PHE A 147 18.54 -16.55 11.87
CA PHE A 147 17.23 -17.09 11.49
C PHE A 147 17.30 -18.57 11.06
N LYS A 148 18.38 -19.01 10.41
CA LYS A 148 18.61 -20.44 10.13
C LYS A 148 18.67 -21.25 11.42
N ARG A 149 19.35 -20.75 12.45
CA ARG A 149 19.48 -21.41 13.76
C ARG A 149 18.13 -21.52 14.47
N ILE A 150 17.32 -20.47 14.48
CA ILE A 150 16.03 -20.48 15.19
C ILE A 150 14.88 -21.11 14.38
N SER A 151 15.00 -21.20 13.05
CA SER A 151 13.95 -21.73 12.18
C SER A 151 13.64 -23.22 12.37
N ARG A 152 14.57 -24.01 12.92
CA ARG A 152 14.43 -25.47 13.06
C ARG A 152 14.80 -25.93 14.47
N ASN A 153 14.00 -26.81 15.03
CA ASN A 153 14.32 -27.49 16.28
C ASN A 153 15.30 -28.66 16.04
N GLU A 154 15.80 -29.29 17.11
CA GLU A 154 16.72 -30.44 17.05
C GLU A 154 16.17 -31.65 16.26
N THR A 155 14.84 -31.69 16.06
CA THR A 155 14.14 -32.73 15.27
C THR A 155 13.92 -32.35 13.80
N GLY A 156 14.38 -31.17 13.37
CA GLY A 156 14.29 -30.67 12.00
C GLY A 156 12.91 -30.10 11.60
N GLN A 157 11.99 -29.95 12.56
CA GLN A 157 10.68 -29.32 12.35
C GLN A 157 10.79 -27.80 12.48
N LEU A 158 9.93 -27.08 11.76
CA LEU A 158 9.88 -25.62 11.81
C LEU A 158 9.43 -25.13 13.18
N THR A 159 10.17 -24.21 13.76
CA THR A 159 9.87 -23.62 15.07
C THR A 159 9.01 -22.38 14.92
N GLY A 160 8.09 -22.17 15.86
CA GLY A 160 7.25 -20.99 16.02
C GLY A 160 6.11 -21.26 17.01
N PRO A 161 5.30 -20.24 17.36
CA PRO A 161 5.24 -18.90 16.77
C PRO A 161 6.33 -17.94 17.25
N TRP A 162 6.65 -16.96 16.42
CA TRP A 162 7.64 -15.90 16.69
C TRP A 162 6.99 -14.53 16.60
N LEU A 163 7.33 -13.62 17.51
CA LEU A 163 6.97 -12.21 17.46
C LEU A 163 8.14 -11.42 16.88
N ILE A 164 7.96 -10.91 15.66
CA ILE A 164 8.98 -10.11 14.97
C ILE A 164 8.55 -8.65 14.96
N SER A 165 9.38 -7.78 15.51
CA SER A 165 9.18 -6.33 15.51
C SER A 165 10.04 -5.69 14.42
N TYR A 166 9.41 -4.97 13.50
CA TYR A 166 10.07 -4.23 12.43
C TYR A 166 9.32 -2.91 12.17
N ASN A 167 10.03 -1.79 12.03
CA ASN A 167 9.46 -0.50 11.65
C ASN A 167 8.26 -0.09 12.54
N ASN A 168 8.41 -0.22 13.87
CA ASN A 168 7.36 0.00 14.87
C ASN A 168 6.08 -0.87 14.70
N GLN A 169 6.17 -2.00 13.99
CA GLN A 169 5.09 -2.98 13.85
C GLN A 169 5.53 -4.33 14.36
N SER A 170 4.70 -4.99 15.17
CA SER A 170 4.94 -6.37 15.62
C SER A 170 4.05 -7.34 14.85
N VAL A 171 4.66 -8.37 14.27
CA VAL A 171 3.97 -9.40 13.50
C VAL A 171 4.21 -10.75 14.15
N CYS A 172 3.13 -11.49 14.41
CA CYS A 172 3.18 -12.86 14.90
C CYS A 172 3.31 -13.81 13.70
N ALA A 173 4.51 -14.34 13.49
CA ALA A 173 4.81 -15.35 12.50
C ALA A 173 4.54 -16.74 13.08
N LEU A 174 3.79 -17.58 12.36
CA LEU A 174 3.56 -18.97 12.75
C LEU A 174 4.84 -19.81 12.67
N ASN A 175 5.65 -19.53 11.66
CA ASN A 175 6.89 -20.24 11.34
C ASN A 175 7.74 -19.40 10.37
N ILE A 176 9.05 -19.61 10.44
CA ILE A 176 10.00 -19.09 9.45
C ILE A 176 10.06 -20.08 8.29
N ALA A 177 9.58 -19.70 7.11
CA ALA A 177 9.50 -20.59 5.96
C ALA A 177 10.84 -20.72 5.22
N GLU A 178 11.54 -19.60 5.02
CA GLU A 178 12.77 -19.53 4.24
C GLU A 178 13.65 -18.37 4.68
N CYS A 179 14.97 -18.56 4.65
CA CYS A 179 15.97 -17.52 4.87
C CYS A 179 16.72 -17.30 3.56
N LEU A 180 16.80 -16.05 3.11
CA LEU A 180 17.51 -15.62 1.89
C LEU A 180 18.52 -14.54 2.27
N ASP A 181 19.58 -14.33 1.49
CA ASP A 181 20.70 -13.40 1.78
C ASP A 181 20.34 -12.05 2.43
N GLN A 182 19.20 -11.44 2.07
CA GLN A 182 18.81 -10.12 2.56
C GLN A 182 17.42 -10.07 3.22
N VAL A 183 16.68 -11.18 3.19
CA VAL A 183 15.29 -11.23 3.66
C VAL A 183 14.95 -12.56 4.31
N VAL A 184 14.15 -12.49 5.37
CA VAL A 184 13.48 -13.65 5.96
C VAL A 184 12.05 -13.73 5.43
N VAL A 185 11.62 -14.95 5.08
CA VAL A 185 10.26 -15.25 4.65
C VAL A 185 9.53 -15.91 5.80
N VAL A 186 8.49 -15.26 6.31
CA VAL A 186 7.68 -15.74 7.43
C VAL A 186 6.26 -16.02 6.98
N GLU A 187 5.63 -17.06 7.51
CA GLU A 187 4.19 -17.30 7.30
C GLU A 187 3.39 -16.68 8.45
N ILE A 188 2.39 -15.89 8.11
CA ILE A 188 1.48 -15.26 9.05
C ILE A 188 0.06 -15.78 8.84
N GLU A 189 -0.74 -15.77 9.90
CA GLU A 189 -2.17 -16.01 9.81
C GLU A 189 -2.90 -14.68 9.63
N THR A 190 -3.67 -14.56 8.56
CA THR A 190 -4.53 -13.38 8.35
C THR A 190 -5.83 -13.54 9.14
N PRO A 191 -6.54 -12.44 9.49
CA PRO A 191 -7.82 -12.51 10.21
C PRO A 191 -8.91 -13.35 9.51
N GLY A 192 -8.74 -13.67 8.23
CA GLY A 192 -9.61 -14.55 7.45
C GLY A 192 -9.29 -16.04 7.53
N GLY A 193 -8.27 -16.45 8.31
CA GLY A 193 -7.79 -17.83 8.41
C GLY A 193 -6.89 -18.28 7.25
N ASP A 194 -6.56 -17.38 6.32
CA ASP A 194 -5.64 -17.66 5.23
C ASP A 194 -4.19 -17.44 5.68
N ARG A 195 -3.30 -18.34 5.25
CA ARG A 195 -1.85 -18.24 5.50
C ARG A 195 -1.20 -17.42 4.40
N GLN A 196 -0.49 -16.36 4.79
CA GLN A 196 0.23 -15.50 3.85
C GLN A 196 1.72 -15.52 4.14
N ARG A 197 2.54 -15.52 3.08
CA ARG A 197 3.99 -15.39 3.16
C ARG A 197 4.40 -13.94 3.00
N ILE A 198 5.17 -13.41 3.96
CA ILE A 198 5.70 -12.05 3.94
C ILE A 198 7.23 -12.12 3.92
N ARG A 199 7.84 -11.19 3.19
CA ARG A 199 9.30 -11.02 3.13
C ARG A 199 9.68 -9.80 3.96
N ILE A 200 10.52 -9.97 4.97
CA ILE A 200 11.02 -8.92 5.85
C ILE A 200 12.52 -8.81 5.63
N ARG A 201 13.04 -7.59 5.45
CA ARG A 201 14.50 -7.37 5.31
C ARG A 201 15.15 -7.41 6.68
N TYR A 202 16.30 -8.07 6.79
CA TYR A 202 17.07 -8.17 8.03
C TYR A 202 17.38 -6.81 8.66
N VAL A 203 17.76 -5.84 7.82
CA VAL A 203 18.09 -4.46 8.24
C VAL A 203 16.93 -3.74 8.94
N LEU A 204 15.69 -4.19 8.76
CA LEU A 204 14.50 -3.57 9.33
C LEU A 204 14.02 -4.25 10.61
N ILE A 205 14.63 -5.36 11.02
CA ILE A 205 14.21 -6.12 12.20
C ILE A 205 14.85 -5.49 13.43
N GLU A 206 14.00 -5.04 14.34
CA GLU A 206 14.39 -4.40 15.61
C GLU A 206 14.41 -5.41 16.76
N GLY A 207 13.60 -6.49 16.68
CA GLY A 207 13.55 -7.54 17.68
C GLY A 207 12.86 -8.80 17.19
N CYS A 208 13.28 -9.96 17.73
CA CYS A 208 12.67 -11.26 17.46
C CYS A 208 12.58 -12.06 18.77
N GLU A 209 11.35 -12.33 19.21
CA GLU A 209 11.08 -13.09 20.45
C GLU A 209 10.22 -14.32 20.15
N HIS A 210 10.38 -15.38 20.94
CA HIS A 210 9.48 -16.53 20.86
C HIS A 210 8.14 -16.14 21.50
N ALA A 211 7.04 -16.30 20.76
CA ALA A 211 5.69 -15.96 21.23
C ALA A 211 5.07 -17.08 22.09
#